data_AF-A0A6N3C4K3-F1
#
_entry.id   AF-A0A6N3C4K3-F1
#
_cell.length_a   1.000
_cell.length_b   1.000
_cell.length_c   1.000
_cell.angle_alpha   90.00
_cell.angle_beta   90.00
_cell.angle_gamma   90.00
#
_symmetry.space_group_name_H-M   'P 1'
#
loop_
_entity.id
_entity.type
_entity.pdbx_description
1 polymer ?
#
loop_
_entity_poly.entity_id
_entity_poly.type
_entity_poly.pdbx_seq_one_letter_code
_entity_poly.pdbx_strand_id
1 'polypeptide(L)'
;MKKLSKLSIFDECMNPELSENEMRETVGGGGYGGDNMCFFNCMAYLQEKIEGISVSPSYIAQDYYDGNGCTTDNWTGTGNSLDRDYGPKIYGSNNMPNQDAFNFFDNYFDMDGSGWTTGSDVSSFFDNGYSSSDSTGSNYVVGVFGTSERAHAVIFQSYDDGKYTYYDPTSGSTGTISADQVLYAGKVNGCK
;
A
#
# COMPACT_ATOMS: atom_id res chain seq x y z
N MET A 1 14.06 -39.51 13.32
CA MET A 1 13.43 -38.20 13.63
C MET A 1 13.89 -37.20 12.59
N LYS A 2 13.03 -36.87 11.61
CA LYS A 2 13.36 -35.85 10.59
C LYS A 2 12.99 -34.47 11.17
N LYS A 3 13.94 -33.54 11.12
CA LYS A 3 13.75 -32.13 11.48
C LYS A 3 12.67 -31.52 10.58
N LEU A 4 11.63 -30.95 11.18
CA LEU A 4 10.69 -30.05 10.50
C LEU A 4 11.39 -28.70 10.34
N SER A 5 11.80 -28.37 9.11
CA SER A 5 12.21 -27.02 8.74
C SER A 5 10.99 -26.11 8.75
N LYS A 6 11.09 -24.95 9.41
CA LYS A 6 10.07 -23.89 9.35
C LYS A 6 9.78 -23.55 7.89
N LEU A 7 8.55 -23.83 7.46
CA LEU A 7 7.98 -23.41 6.19
C LEU A 7 7.81 -21.88 6.24
N SER A 8 8.13 -21.22 5.14
CA SER A 8 8.09 -19.76 5.04
C SER A 8 6.65 -19.28 4.88
N ILE A 9 6.37 -18.03 5.21
CA ILE A 9 5.05 -17.38 5.10
C ILE A 9 4.37 -17.57 3.72
N PHE A 10 5.15 -17.91 2.69
CA PHE A 10 4.64 -18.28 1.37
C PHE A 10 3.75 -19.54 1.38
N ASP A 11 3.91 -20.47 2.31
CA ASP A 11 3.15 -21.72 2.34
C ASP A 11 1.79 -21.59 3.05
N GLU A 12 1.61 -20.60 3.92
CA GLU A 12 0.34 -20.40 4.66
C GLU A 12 -0.74 -19.66 3.84
N CYS A 13 -0.37 -19.03 2.73
CA CYS A 13 -1.31 -18.40 1.80
C CYS A 13 -1.72 -19.30 0.61
N MET A 14 -1.25 -20.55 0.56
CA MET A 14 -1.48 -21.46 -0.56
C MET A 14 -2.70 -22.35 -0.31
N ASN A 15 -3.76 -22.15 -1.10
CA ASN A 15 -4.84 -23.12 -1.21
C ASN A 15 -4.33 -24.32 -2.04
N PRO A 16 -4.23 -25.54 -1.48
CA PRO A 16 -3.64 -26.69 -2.16
C PRO A 16 -4.46 -27.24 -3.33
N GLU A 17 -5.64 -26.66 -3.59
CA GLU A 17 -6.53 -27.04 -4.70
C GLU A 17 -6.32 -26.20 -5.98
N LEU A 18 -5.47 -25.17 -5.97
CA LEU A 18 -5.19 -24.31 -7.13
C LEU A 18 -3.88 -24.68 -7.82
N SER A 19 -3.85 -24.67 -9.16
CA SER A 19 -2.62 -24.91 -9.92
C SER A 19 -1.66 -23.72 -9.84
N GLU A 20 -0.36 -23.94 -10.08
CA GLU A 20 0.68 -22.89 -9.98
C GLU A 20 0.42 -21.67 -10.89
N ASN A 21 -0.28 -21.87 -12.00
CA ASN A 21 -0.73 -20.78 -12.87
C ASN A 21 -1.97 -20.06 -12.33
N GLU A 22 -2.92 -20.78 -11.72
CA GLU A 22 -4.07 -20.16 -11.07
C GLU A 22 -3.66 -19.38 -9.82
N MET A 23 -2.64 -19.85 -9.08
CA MET A 23 -2.06 -19.14 -7.93
C MET A 23 -1.38 -17.82 -8.34
N ARG A 24 -0.80 -17.75 -9.55
CA ARG A 24 -0.32 -16.50 -10.16
C ARG A 24 -1.44 -15.51 -10.52
N GLU A 25 -2.64 -16.01 -10.81
CA GLU A 25 -3.80 -15.19 -11.17
C GLU A 25 -4.72 -14.84 -9.98
N THR A 26 -4.68 -15.60 -8.88
CA THR A 26 -5.61 -15.41 -7.74
C THR A 26 -4.99 -14.92 -6.44
N VAL A 27 -3.67 -14.95 -6.28
CA VAL A 27 -2.99 -14.37 -5.10
C VAL A 27 -1.86 -13.47 -5.60
N GLY A 28 -2.17 -12.18 -5.72
CA GLY A 28 -1.37 -11.15 -6.39
C GLY A 28 0.15 -11.29 -6.16
N GLY A 29 0.87 -11.68 -7.21
CA GLY A 29 2.31 -11.89 -7.09
C GLY A 29 3.04 -12.24 -8.38
N GLY A 30 3.79 -11.26 -8.89
CA GLY A 30 5.21 -11.53 -9.16
C GLY A 30 5.75 -11.28 -10.57
N GLY A 31 6.66 -10.30 -10.64
CA GLY A 31 7.80 -10.26 -11.56
C GLY A 31 7.60 -9.37 -12.78
N TYR A 32 8.25 -8.20 -12.79
CA TYR A 32 8.18 -7.19 -13.86
C TYR A 32 6.75 -6.96 -14.38
N GLY A 33 5.93 -6.22 -13.61
CA GLY A 33 4.51 -6.05 -13.90
C GLY A 33 3.60 -7.00 -13.12
N GLY A 34 3.88 -7.16 -11.82
CA GLY A 34 2.88 -7.70 -10.88
C GLY A 34 1.99 -6.57 -10.40
N ASP A 35 0.69 -6.85 -10.26
CA ASP A 35 -0.36 -5.90 -9.91
C ASP A 35 -0.02 -5.07 -8.65
N ASN A 36 0.55 -3.86 -8.79
CA ASN A 36 0.58 -2.86 -7.70
C ASN A 36 -0.82 -2.22 -7.51
N MET A 37 -1.89 -2.96 -7.82
CA MET A 37 -3.24 -2.65 -7.38
C MET A 37 -3.30 -2.53 -5.86
N CYS A 38 -2.36 -3.10 -5.10
CA CYS A 38 -2.27 -2.91 -3.65
C CYS A 38 -2.22 -1.44 -3.23
N PHE A 39 -1.59 -0.57 -4.04
CA PHE A 39 -1.61 0.88 -3.83
C PHE A 39 -3.04 1.43 -3.97
N PHE A 40 -3.72 1.09 -5.07
CA PHE A 40 -5.10 1.53 -5.32
C PHE A 40 -6.12 0.89 -4.36
N ASN A 41 -5.86 -0.33 -3.89
CA ASN A 41 -6.66 -1.01 -2.87
C ASN A 41 -6.54 -0.28 -1.53
N CYS A 42 -5.34 0.20 -1.17
CA CYS A 42 -5.15 1.06 0.00
C CYS A 42 -5.94 2.36 -0.15
N MET A 43 -5.88 3.03 -1.31
CA MET A 43 -6.66 4.26 -1.53
C MET A 43 -8.17 4.01 -1.47
N ALA A 44 -8.67 2.95 -2.11
CA ALA A 44 -10.10 2.59 -2.08
C ALA A 44 -10.57 2.26 -0.65
N TYR A 45 -9.75 1.53 0.11
CA TYR A 45 -10.01 1.25 1.51
C TYR A 45 -10.11 2.53 2.35
N LEU A 46 -9.17 3.46 2.15
CA LEU A 46 -9.16 4.71 2.92
C LEU A 46 -10.32 5.64 2.54
N GLN A 47 -10.70 5.71 1.27
CA GLN A 47 -11.92 6.40 0.82
C GLN A 47 -13.16 5.85 1.54
N GLU A 48 -13.29 4.53 1.63
CA GLU A 48 -14.41 3.91 2.36
C GLU A 48 -14.32 4.20 3.88
N LYS A 49 -13.13 4.13 4.47
CA LYS A 49 -12.96 4.30 5.92
C LYS A 49 -13.05 5.73 6.40
N ILE A 50 -12.62 6.70 5.61
CA ILE A 50 -12.59 8.11 6.00
C ILE A 50 -13.85 8.84 5.53
N GLU A 51 -14.31 8.60 4.29
CA GLU A 51 -15.46 9.29 3.71
C GLU A 51 -16.76 8.48 3.74
N GLY A 52 -16.67 7.16 3.95
CA GLY A 52 -17.82 6.26 3.78
C GLY A 52 -18.19 6.04 2.31
N ILE A 53 -17.31 6.39 1.38
CA ILE A 53 -17.54 6.25 -0.07
C ILE A 53 -16.88 4.97 -0.56
N SER A 54 -17.67 4.08 -1.16
CA SER A 54 -17.15 2.89 -1.81
C SER A 54 -16.77 3.22 -3.25
N VAL A 55 -15.47 3.26 -3.51
CA VAL A 55 -14.88 3.38 -4.86
C VAL A 55 -14.12 2.11 -5.20
N SER A 56 -14.13 1.72 -6.48
CA SER A 56 -13.34 0.56 -6.89
C SER A 56 -11.86 0.94 -7.06
N PRO A 57 -10.93 0.03 -6.76
CA PRO A 57 -9.51 0.23 -7.06
C PRO A 57 -9.25 0.56 -8.54
N SER A 58 -10.03 -0.03 -9.45
CA SER A 58 -9.95 0.24 -10.90
C SER A 58 -10.37 1.66 -11.27
N TYR A 59 -11.30 2.27 -10.52
CA TYR A 59 -11.67 3.68 -10.72
C TYR A 59 -10.48 4.58 -10.42
N ILE A 60 -9.83 4.36 -9.27
CA ILE A 60 -8.65 5.12 -8.84
C ILE A 60 -7.48 4.89 -9.80
N ALA A 61 -7.27 3.64 -10.26
CA ALA A 61 -6.25 3.31 -11.25
C ALA A 61 -6.46 4.03 -12.58
N GLN A 62 -7.72 4.13 -13.03
CA GLN A 62 -8.07 4.85 -14.25
C GLN A 62 -7.76 6.33 -14.10
N ASP A 63 -8.14 6.95 -12.98
CA ASP A 63 -7.83 8.34 -12.68
C ASP A 63 -6.31 8.59 -12.59
N TYR A 64 -5.57 7.68 -11.95
CA TYR A 64 -4.11 7.76 -11.93
C TYR A 64 -3.52 7.86 -13.34
N TYR A 65 -4.13 7.18 -14.31
CA TYR A 65 -3.71 7.19 -15.71
C TYR A 65 -4.21 8.38 -16.53
N ASP A 66 -5.46 8.81 -16.39
CA ASP A 66 -6.08 9.78 -17.29
C ASP A 66 -6.59 11.09 -16.64
N GLY A 67 -6.54 11.21 -15.31
CA GLY A 67 -6.96 12.41 -14.58
C GLY A 67 -8.47 12.68 -14.58
N ASN A 68 -9.30 11.70 -14.95
CA ASN A 68 -10.75 11.92 -15.12
C ASN A 68 -11.58 11.57 -13.87
N GLY A 69 -10.97 11.13 -12.77
CA GLY A 69 -11.65 10.66 -11.56
C GLY A 69 -12.04 11.75 -10.58
N CYS A 70 -11.28 12.85 -10.46
CA CYS A 70 -11.62 13.95 -9.56
C CYS A 70 -11.58 15.29 -10.29
N THR A 71 -12.75 15.82 -10.69
CA THR A 71 -12.85 17.08 -11.46
C THR A 71 -12.40 18.34 -10.70
N THR A 72 -12.06 18.20 -9.42
CA THR A 72 -11.62 19.30 -8.54
C THR A 72 -10.15 19.19 -8.14
N ASP A 73 -9.45 18.11 -8.53
CA ASP A 73 -8.02 18.01 -8.31
C ASP A 73 -7.21 18.62 -9.47
N ASN A 74 -5.89 18.66 -9.31
CA ASN A 74 -4.96 19.09 -10.36
C ASN A 74 -4.25 17.88 -11.02
N TRP A 75 -4.77 16.67 -10.86
CA TRP A 75 -4.20 15.47 -11.43
C TRP A 75 -4.58 15.37 -12.91
N THR A 76 -3.57 15.27 -13.77
CA THR A 76 -3.80 15.21 -15.23
C THR A 76 -3.63 13.81 -15.81
N GLY A 77 -3.36 12.82 -14.96
CA GLY A 77 -3.01 11.47 -15.36
C GLY A 77 -1.53 11.30 -15.70
N THR A 78 -0.99 10.09 -15.49
CA THR A 78 0.36 9.74 -15.95
C THR A 78 0.45 9.56 -17.47
N GLY A 79 -0.67 9.28 -18.14
CA GLY A 79 -0.73 8.90 -19.55
C GLY A 79 -0.06 7.56 -19.89
N ASN A 80 0.38 6.81 -18.88
CA ASN A 80 1.08 5.54 -19.03
C ASN A 80 0.19 4.37 -18.59
N SER A 81 -0.26 3.56 -19.54
CA SER A 81 -1.18 2.44 -19.25
C SER A 81 -0.59 1.41 -18.29
N LEU A 82 0.74 1.28 -18.21
CA LEU A 82 1.38 0.38 -17.25
C LEU A 82 1.13 0.81 -15.81
N ASP A 83 1.02 2.11 -15.55
CA ASP A 83 0.75 2.62 -14.21
C ASP A 83 -0.71 2.37 -13.79
N ARG A 84 -1.64 2.31 -14.76
CA ARG A 84 -3.02 1.85 -14.52
C ARG A 84 -3.06 0.36 -14.22
N ASP A 85 -2.44 -0.43 -15.08
CA ASP A 85 -2.59 -1.90 -15.08
C ASP A 85 -1.79 -2.53 -13.93
N TYR A 86 -0.66 -1.93 -13.58
CA TYR A 86 0.26 -2.47 -12.59
C TYR A 86 0.52 -1.52 -11.43
N GLY A 87 -0.16 -0.38 -11.32
CA GLY A 87 0.07 0.63 -10.28
C GLY A 87 1.39 1.40 -10.39
N PRO A 88 1.60 2.39 -9.51
CA PRO A 88 2.73 3.31 -9.60
C PRO A 88 4.06 2.60 -9.37
N LYS A 89 5.10 3.08 -10.05
CA LYS A 89 6.48 2.69 -9.72
C LYS A 89 6.79 3.03 -8.26
N ILE A 90 7.56 2.15 -7.61
CA ILE A 90 8.00 2.31 -6.22
C ILE A 90 8.93 3.53 -6.08
N TYR A 91 9.89 3.64 -7.01
CA TYR A 91 10.87 4.71 -7.05
C TYR A 91 10.69 5.57 -8.30
N GLY A 92 10.82 6.88 -8.11
CA GLY A 92 10.91 7.87 -9.18
C GLY A 92 12.37 8.18 -9.54
N SER A 93 12.62 9.45 -9.84
CA SER A 93 13.96 9.95 -10.18
C SER A 93 14.96 9.77 -9.04
N ASN A 94 16.23 9.52 -9.37
CA ASN A 94 17.34 9.37 -8.40
C ASN A 94 17.13 8.28 -7.34
N ASN A 95 16.32 7.26 -7.63
CA ASN A 95 16.00 6.17 -6.70
C ASN A 95 15.33 6.66 -5.40
N MET A 96 14.64 7.81 -5.46
CA MET A 96 13.82 8.34 -4.39
C MET A 96 12.39 7.78 -4.48
N PRO A 97 11.66 7.63 -3.36
CA PRO A 97 10.25 7.24 -3.38
C PRO A 97 9.46 8.04 -4.40
N ASN A 98 8.54 7.40 -5.11
CA ASN A 98 7.82 8.02 -6.21
C ASN A 98 6.93 9.18 -5.72
N GLN A 99 7.38 10.41 -5.99
CA GLN A 99 6.67 11.62 -5.58
C GLN A 99 5.34 11.81 -6.32
N ASP A 100 5.22 11.35 -7.56
CA ASP A 100 3.95 11.47 -8.30
C ASP A 100 2.86 10.59 -7.66
N ALA A 101 3.25 9.42 -7.12
CA ALA A 101 2.34 8.58 -6.33
C ALA A 101 1.94 9.25 -5.00
N PHE A 102 2.86 9.97 -4.34
CA PHE A 102 2.53 10.75 -3.15
C PHE A 102 1.55 11.88 -3.48
N ASN A 103 1.86 12.67 -4.51
CA ASN A 103 1.04 13.82 -4.92
C ASN A 103 -0.36 13.38 -5.33
N PHE A 104 -0.49 12.22 -5.97
CA PHE A 104 -1.79 11.64 -6.27
C PHE A 104 -2.55 11.23 -5.00
N PHE A 105 -1.88 10.60 -4.02
CA PHE A 105 -2.48 10.33 -2.71
C PHE A 105 -2.96 11.62 -2.02
N ASP A 106 -2.13 12.66 -2.07
CA ASP A 106 -2.40 13.99 -1.52
C ASP A 106 -3.52 14.75 -2.25
N ASN A 107 -3.95 14.33 -3.44
CA ASN A 107 -5.15 14.90 -4.08
C ASN A 107 -6.44 14.36 -3.46
N TYR A 108 -6.41 13.14 -2.90
CA TYR A 108 -7.56 12.50 -2.28
C TYR A 108 -7.60 12.69 -0.76
N PHE A 109 -6.43 12.80 -0.13
CA PHE A 109 -6.28 12.72 1.31
C PHE A 109 -5.45 13.86 1.86
N ASP A 110 -5.73 14.27 3.10
CA ASP A 110 -4.90 15.22 3.84
C ASP A 110 -3.64 14.51 4.36
N MET A 111 -2.53 14.61 3.63
CA MET A 111 -1.29 13.91 3.94
C MET A 111 -0.42 14.71 4.92
N ASP A 112 0.22 14.02 5.85
CA ASP A 112 1.26 14.60 6.70
C ASP A 112 2.56 14.77 5.89
N GLY A 113 3.10 15.99 5.90
CA GLY A 113 4.31 16.35 5.17
C GLY A 113 4.13 16.57 3.67
N SER A 114 5.24 16.72 2.95
CA SER A 114 5.26 17.00 1.50
C SER A 114 5.75 15.82 0.65
N GLY A 115 5.91 14.65 1.26
CA GLY A 115 6.41 13.45 0.59
C GLY A 115 6.43 12.24 1.51
N TRP A 116 6.82 11.11 0.94
CA TRP A 116 6.98 9.85 1.67
C TRP A 116 8.05 9.95 2.76
N THR A 117 7.75 9.42 3.95
CA THR A 117 8.71 9.26 5.05
C THR A 117 9.46 7.94 4.92
N THR A 118 10.75 7.91 5.24
CA THR A 118 11.63 6.75 5.01
C THR A 118 12.39 6.36 6.28
N GLY A 119 12.84 5.09 6.38
CA GLY A 119 13.76 4.66 7.42
C GLY A 119 13.15 4.69 8.83
N SER A 120 13.97 5.01 9.84
CA SER A 120 13.55 5.04 11.25
C SER A 120 12.39 5.99 11.52
N ASP A 121 12.26 7.03 10.70
CA ASP A 121 11.26 8.08 10.88
C ASP A 121 9.84 7.56 10.60
N VAL A 122 9.67 6.43 9.92
CA VAL A 122 8.33 5.84 9.72
C VAL A 122 7.71 5.40 11.05
N SER A 123 8.53 4.94 12.01
CA SER A 123 8.01 4.51 13.32
C SER A 123 7.44 5.67 14.13
N SER A 124 7.88 6.91 13.89
CA SER A 124 7.39 8.07 14.66
C SER A 124 5.91 8.39 14.38
N PHE A 125 5.33 7.86 13.30
CA PHE A 125 3.88 7.92 13.09
C PHE A 125 3.07 7.20 14.18
N PHE A 126 3.70 6.30 14.91
CA PHE A 126 3.09 5.51 15.99
C PHE A 126 3.52 5.95 17.39
N ASP A 127 4.32 7.03 17.49
CA ASP A 127 4.73 7.59 18.77
C ASP A 127 3.49 8.01 19.58
N ASN A 128 3.55 7.80 20.91
CA ASN A 128 2.47 8.03 21.88
C ASN A 128 1.37 6.94 21.93
N GLY A 129 1.66 5.71 21.49
CA GLY A 129 0.71 4.59 21.60
C GLY A 129 -0.42 4.66 20.59
N TYR A 130 -0.20 5.38 19.48
CA TYR A 130 -1.15 5.45 18.39
C TYR A 130 -1.30 4.07 17.72
N SER A 131 -2.53 3.62 17.61
CA SER A 131 -2.94 2.47 16.81
C SER A 131 -3.95 2.96 15.78
N SER A 132 -3.75 2.63 14.50
CA SER A 132 -4.71 2.96 13.43
C SER A 132 -6.06 2.23 13.58
N SER A 133 -6.23 1.43 14.65
CA SER A 133 -7.46 0.75 15.03
C SER A 133 -8.38 1.58 15.94
N ASP A 134 -7.95 2.75 16.43
CA ASP A 134 -8.79 3.56 17.31
C ASP A 134 -9.96 4.17 16.53
N SER A 135 -11.15 3.74 16.92
CA SER A 135 -12.46 3.90 16.28
C SER A 135 -13.00 5.33 16.20
N THR A 136 -12.14 6.34 16.32
CA THR A 136 -12.53 7.76 16.37
C THR A 136 -11.62 8.74 15.63
N GLY A 137 -10.51 8.32 15.00
CA GLY A 137 -9.52 9.29 14.50
C GLY A 137 -9.09 9.05 13.07
N SER A 138 -9.26 10.08 12.23
CA SER A 138 -8.94 10.23 10.80
C SER A 138 -7.49 9.93 10.37
N ASN A 139 -6.70 9.29 11.20
CA ASN A 139 -5.30 9.03 10.96
C ASN A 139 -5.10 7.60 10.45
N TYR A 140 -4.44 7.42 9.32
CA TYR A 140 -4.02 6.12 8.77
C TYR A 140 -2.59 6.20 8.28
N VAL A 141 -1.85 5.09 8.29
CA VAL A 141 -0.49 5.03 7.75
C VAL A 141 -0.47 4.05 6.59
N VAL A 142 -0.33 4.55 5.36
CA VAL A 142 -0.08 3.72 4.19
C VAL A 142 1.42 3.44 4.11
N GLY A 143 1.79 2.17 4.13
CA GLY A 143 3.18 1.72 4.15
C GLY A 143 3.51 0.88 2.92
N VAL A 144 4.72 1.06 2.40
CA VAL A 144 5.27 0.22 1.33
C VAL A 144 6.46 -0.56 1.88
N PHE A 145 6.41 -1.89 1.75
CA PHE A 145 7.48 -2.79 2.18
C PHE A 145 7.91 -3.73 1.06
N GLY A 146 9.10 -4.31 1.18
CA GLY A 146 9.63 -5.31 0.25
C GLY A 146 11.01 -4.93 -0.29
N THR A 147 11.20 -5.13 -1.59
CA THR A 147 12.44 -4.77 -2.31
C THR A 147 12.14 -3.88 -3.49
N SER A 148 13.16 -3.29 -4.10
CA SER A 148 13.03 -2.50 -5.34
C SER A 148 12.41 -3.28 -6.51
N GLU A 149 12.45 -4.62 -6.48
CA GLU A 149 11.91 -5.48 -7.53
C GLU A 149 10.51 -6.02 -7.20
N ARG A 150 10.14 -6.04 -5.91
CA ARG A 150 8.88 -6.57 -5.38
C ARG A 150 8.50 -5.81 -4.13
N ALA A 151 7.66 -4.80 -4.26
CA ALA A 151 7.09 -4.10 -3.12
C ALA A 151 5.58 -4.28 -3.05
N HIS A 152 5.04 -4.02 -1.87
CA HIS A 152 3.61 -4.14 -1.58
C HIS A 152 3.16 -3.00 -0.69
N ALA A 153 1.98 -2.47 -0.96
CA ALA A 153 1.37 -1.40 -0.18
C ALA A 153 0.29 -1.97 0.75
N VAL A 154 0.31 -1.52 2.01
CA VAL A 154 -0.60 -1.95 3.07
C VAL A 154 -0.94 -0.79 4.00
N ILE A 155 -1.87 -0.98 4.92
CA ILE A 155 -2.16 -0.05 6.01
C ILE A 155 -1.45 -0.51 7.28
N PHE A 156 -0.42 0.22 7.71
CA PHE A 156 0.24 -0.04 8.99
C PHE A 156 -0.66 0.35 10.16
N GLN A 157 -0.81 -0.56 11.11
CA GLN A 157 -1.75 -0.43 12.22
C GLN A 157 -1.06 -0.06 13.54
N SER A 158 0.11 -0.64 13.79
CA SER A 158 0.92 -0.30 14.95
C SER A 158 2.39 -0.57 14.68
N TYR A 159 3.25 -0.03 15.54
CA TYR A 159 4.68 -0.33 15.57
C TYR A 159 5.08 -0.73 16.98
N ASP A 160 5.76 -1.87 17.12
CA ASP A 160 6.31 -2.35 18.38
C ASP A 160 7.58 -3.19 18.12
N ASP A 161 8.60 -2.98 18.95
CA ASP A 161 9.88 -3.72 18.93
C ASP A 161 10.45 -4.00 17.52
N GLY A 162 10.57 -2.95 16.70
CA GLY A 162 11.16 -3.06 15.35
C GLY A 162 10.26 -3.74 14.31
N LYS A 163 8.96 -3.89 14.59
CA LYS A 163 8.00 -4.50 13.67
C LYS A 163 6.75 -3.65 13.53
N TYR A 164 6.22 -3.62 12.31
CA TYR A 164 4.92 -3.05 12.01
C TYR A 164 3.88 -4.16 11.92
N THR A 165 2.74 -3.98 12.59
CA THR A 165 1.53 -4.74 12.25
C THR A 165 0.81 -4.03 11.11
N TYR A 166 0.13 -4.78 10.24
CA TYR A 166 -0.54 -4.20 9.09
C TYR A 166 -1.84 -4.92 8.76
N TYR A 167 -2.72 -4.21 8.05
CA TYR A 167 -3.84 -4.75 7.30
C TYR A 167 -3.57 -4.59 5.80
N ASP A 168 -3.78 -5.65 5.03
CA ASP A 168 -3.66 -5.66 3.59
C ASP A 168 -5.06 -5.65 2.94
N PRO A 169 -5.48 -4.51 2.35
CA PRO A 169 -6.78 -4.43 1.67
C PRO A 169 -6.89 -5.33 0.44
N THR A 170 -5.78 -5.78 -0.12
CA THR A 170 -5.77 -6.66 -1.31
C THR A 170 -6.24 -8.06 -0.96
N SER A 171 -5.78 -8.60 0.16
CA SER A 171 -6.12 -9.95 0.64
C SER A 171 -7.23 -9.94 1.71
N GLY A 172 -7.47 -8.80 2.35
CA GLY A 172 -8.29 -8.68 3.54
C GLY A 172 -7.65 -9.28 4.80
N SER A 173 -6.36 -9.57 4.79
CA SER A 173 -5.64 -10.18 5.91
C SER A 173 -4.83 -9.18 6.73
N THR A 174 -4.47 -9.58 7.95
CA THR A 174 -3.49 -8.85 8.76
C THR A 174 -2.16 -9.60 8.80
N GLY A 175 -1.08 -8.87 9.06
CA GLY A 175 0.25 -9.44 9.14
C GLY A 175 1.23 -8.58 9.93
N THR A 176 2.49 -9.01 9.92
CA THR A 176 3.59 -8.28 10.55
C THR A 176 4.79 -8.23 9.63
N ILE A 177 5.48 -7.11 9.59
CA ILE A 177 6.70 -6.93 8.81
C ILE A 177 7.80 -6.29 9.67
N SER A 178 9.04 -6.67 9.43
CA SER A 178 10.20 -6.08 10.12
C SER A 178 10.49 -4.68 9.57
N ALA A 179 10.93 -3.77 10.43
CA ALA A 179 11.16 -2.36 10.06
C ALA A 179 12.23 -2.18 8.97
N ASP A 180 13.21 -3.09 8.90
CA ASP A 180 14.26 -3.11 7.87
C ASP A 180 13.73 -3.48 6.47
N GLN A 181 12.50 -3.98 6.38
CA GLN A 181 11.84 -4.30 5.11
C GLN A 181 10.91 -3.17 4.65
N VAL A 182 10.68 -2.15 5.48
CA VAL A 182 9.86 -0.98 5.12
C VAL A 182 10.69 -0.05 4.24
N LEU A 183 10.15 0.27 3.07
CA LEU A 183 10.79 1.19 2.13
C LEU A 183 10.45 2.64 2.48
N TYR A 184 9.16 2.91 2.63
CA TYR A 184 8.63 4.22 2.98
C TYR A 184 7.16 4.14 3.40
N ALA A 185 6.64 5.20 4.02
CA ALA A 185 5.25 5.31 4.41
C ALA A 185 4.75 6.76 4.35
N GLY A 186 3.44 6.94 4.27
CA GLY A 186 2.76 8.22 4.33
C GLY A 186 1.65 8.16 5.37
N LYS A 187 1.48 9.24 6.13
CA LYS A 187 0.39 9.36 7.10
C LYS A 187 -0.72 10.22 6.49
N VAL A 188 -1.93 9.70 6.56
CA VAL A 188 -3.18 10.32 6.13
C VAL A 188 -3.86 10.82 7.39
N ASN A 189 -4.29 12.08 7.45
CA ASN A 189 -4.98 12.69 8.60
C ASN A 189 -6.47 12.96 8.33
N GLY A 190 -6.95 12.69 7.11
CA GLY A 190 -8.32 12.90 6.69
C GLY A 190 -8.47 12.93 5.17
N CYS A 191 -9.60 13.45 4.70
CA CYS A 191 -9.86 13.70 3.28
C CYS A 191 -9.81 15.19 2.96
N LYS A 192 -9.57 15.51 1.69
CA LYS A 192 -9.55 16.89 1.19
C LYS A 192 -10.88 17.33 0.58
#